data_AF-A0A453DSZ1-F1
#
_entry.id   AF-A0A453DSZ1-F1
#
_cell.length_a   1.000
_cell.length_b   1.000
_cell.length_c   1.000
_cell.angle_alpha   90.00
_cell.angle_beta   90.00
_cell.angle_gamma   90.00
#
_symmetry.space_group_name_H-M   'P 1'
#
loop_
_entity.id
_entity.type
_entity.pdbx_description
1 polymer ?
#
loop_
_entity_poly.entity_id
_entity_poly.type
_entity_poly.pdbx_seq_one_letter_code
_entity_poly.pdbx_strand_id
1 'polypeptide(L)'
;EFRALFGFAGIEELKDVIRTVPEVGGLIGHEDADKLMTVKEYHGGNDVKSSLQSAFAKLMTASKEAVSEAVNKLKGRLNDESKVKAFLI
;
A
#
# COMPACT_ATOMS: atom_id res chain seq x y z
N GLU A 1 -21.88 7.92 13.76
CA GLU A 1 -21.32 7.05 12.71
C GLU A 1 -20.16 6.27 13.32
N PHE A 2 -20.07 4.96 13.11
CA PHE A 2 -18.96 4.12 13.60
C PHE A 2 -18.01 3.80 12.45
N ARG A 3 -16.71 3.88 12.69
CA ARG A 3 -15.66 3.57 11.70
C ARG A 3 -14.63 2.65 12.35
N ALA A 4 -14.28 1.57 11.67
CA ALA A 4 -13.27 0.61 12.12
C ALA A 4 -12.52 0.03 10.92
N LEU A 5 -11.32 -0.47 11.18
CA LEU A 5 -10.58 -1.33 10.26
C LEU A 5 -10.90 -2.79 10.62
N PHE A 6 -11.24 -3.62 9.64
CA PHE A 6 -11.58 -5.02 9.86
C PHE A 6 -10.99 -5.92 8.78
N GLY A 7 -10.00 -6.73 9.16
CA GLY A 7 -9.32 -7.63 8.24
C GLY A 7 -8.47 -6.90 7.20
N PHE A 8 -8.04 -7.65 6.19
CA PHE A 8 -7.35 -7.10 5.02
C PHE A 8 -8.35 -6.72 3.93
N ALA A 9 -8.00 -5.68 3.17
CA ALA A 9 -8.65 -5.35 1.91
C ALA A 9 -8.54 -6.51 0.90
N GLY A 10 -9.43 -6.53 -0.09
CA GLY A 10 -9.37 -7.49 -1.19
C GLY A 10 -8.07 -7.34 -2.00
N ILE A 11 -7.64 -8.40 -2.70
CA ILE A 11 -6.35 -8.38 -3.41
C ILE A 11 -6.29 -7.29 -4.49
N GLU A 12 -7.41 -7.03 -5.20
CA GLU A 12 -7.46 -5.97 -6.21
C GLU A 12 -7.38 -4.57 -5.59
N GLU A 13 -7.97 -4.36 -4.42
CA GLU A 13 -7.83 -3.11 -3.68
C GLU A 13 -6.40 -2.92 -3.17
N LEU A 14 -5.76 -3.99 -2.69
CA LEU A 14 -4.34 -3.95 -2.31
C LEU A 14 -3.42 -3.62 -3.50
N LYS A 15 -3.70 -4.18 -4.68
CA LYS A 15 -2.98 -3.84 -5.92
C LYS A 15 -3.20 -2.39 -6.31
N ASP A 16 -4.41 -1.88 -6.14
CA ASP A 16 -4.70 -0.47 -6.41
C ASP A 16 -3.94 0.46 -5.46
N VAL A 17 -3.88 0.10 -4.17
CA VAL A 17 -3.05 0.82 -3.19
C VAL A 17 -1.58 0.83 -3.60
N ILE A 18 -1.01 -0.31 -4.00
CA ILE A 18 0.40 -0.37 -4.44
C ILE A 18 0.63 0.50 -5.68
N ARG A 19 -0.32 0.52 -6.62
CA ARG A 19 -0.24 1.31 -7.86
C ARG A 19 -0.38 2.81 -7.63
N THR A 20 -1.28 3.21 -6.74
CA THR A 20 -1.69 4.62 -6.55
C THR A 20 -0.99 5.30 -5.38
N VAL A 21 -0.42 4.53 -4.45
CA VAL A 21 0.27 5.01 -3.26
C VAL A 21 1.74 4.57 -3.32
N PRO A 22 2.60 5.28 -4.08
CA PRO A 22 3.99 4.89 -4.28
C PRO A 22 4.80 4.80 -2.98
N GLU A 23 4.39 5.52 -1.94
CA GLU A 23 5.02 5.48 -0.62
C GLU A 23 4.88 4.10 0.05
N VAL A 24 3.77 3.40 -0.20
CA VAL A 24 3.57 2.01 0.29
C VAL A 24 4.49 1.06 -0.48
N GLY A 25 4.54 1.18 -1.81
CA GLY A 25 5.44 0.39 -2.65
C GLY A 25 6.91 0.54 -2.24
N GLY A 26 7.32 1.76 -1.89
CA GLY A 26 8.67 2.03 -1.38
C GLY A 26 8.99 1.33 -0.05
N LEU A 27 8.02 1.20 0.86
CA LEU A 27 8.22 0.55 2.17
C LEU A 27 8.27 -0.98 2.07
N ILE A 28 7.45 -1.58 1.22
CA ILE A 28 7.44 -3.05 1.03
C ILE A 28 8.54 -3.52 0.08
N GLY A 29 9.08 -2.61 -0.74
CA GLY A 29 10.12 -2.89 -1.72
C GLY A 29 9.59 -3.52 -3.00
N HIS A 30 10.33 -3.31 -4.09
CA HIS A 30 9.92 -3.68 -5.45
C HIS A 30 9.58 -5.17 -5.60
N GLU A 31 10.35 -6.05 -4.97
CA GLU A 31 10.14 -7.50 -5.08
C GLU A 31 8.77 -7.94 -4.53
N ASP A 32 8.37 -7.46 -3.35
CA ASP A 32 7.09 -7.88 -2.76
C ASP A 32 5.91 -7.10 -3.34
N ALA A 33 6.15 -5.87 -3.80
CA ALA A 33 5.19 -5.15 -4.62
C ALA A 33 4.87 -5.93 -5.90
N ASP A 34 5.88 -6.36 -6.67
CA ASP A 34 5.69 -7.13 -7.90
C ASP A 34 4.99 -8.47 -7.66
N LYS A 35 5.36 -9.18 -6.59
CA LYS A 35 4.68 -10.43 -6.20
C LYS A 35 3.20 -10.18 -5.97
N LEU A 36 2.83 -9.18 -5.16
CA LEU A 36 1.42 -8.84 -4.93
C LEU A 36 0.69 -8.41 -6.20
N MET A 37 1.37 -7.72 -7.12
CA MET A 37 0.80 -7.32 -8.40
C MET A 37 0.54 -8.50 -9.36
N THR A 38 1.31 -9.59 -9.25
CA THR A 38 1.22 -10.76 -10.12
C THR A 38 0.30 -11.87 -9.59
N VAL A 39 -0.05 -11.83 -8.30
CA VAL A 39 -1.01 -12.77 -7.69
C VAL A 39 -2.37 -12.68 -8.41
N LYS A 40 -2.87 -13.83 -8.88
CA LYS A 40 -4.22 -13.96 -9.43
C LYS A 40 -5.17 -14.41 -8.31
N GLU A 41 -6.41 -13.91 -8.32
CA GLU A 41 -7.45 -14.30 -7.34
C GLU A 41 -7.68 -15.83 -7.25
N TYR A 42 -7.41 -16.55 -8.34
CA TYR A 42 -7.58 -18.01 -8.43
C TYR A 42 -6.31 -18.83 -8.17
N HIS A 43 -5.14 -18.20 -8.00
CA HIS A 43 -3.96 -18.92 -7.51
C HIS A 43 -4.23 -19.27 -6.04
N GLY A 44 -4.20 -20.56 -5.71
CA GLY A 44 -4.65 -21.08 -4.41
C GLY A 44 -4.13 -20.26 -3.21
N GLY A 45 -4.91 -20.22 -2.13
CA GLY A 45 -4.71 -19.28 -1.03
C GLY A 45 -3.33 -19.28 -0.35
N ASN A 46 -2.44 -20.23 -0.64
CA ASN A 46 -1.10 -20.31 -0.07
C ASN A 46 -0.13 -19.25 -0.65
N ASP A 47 -0.21 -18.96 -1.96
CA ASP A 47 0.72 -18.02 -2.62
C ASP A 47 0.31 -16.56 -2.35
N VAL A 48 -1.00 -16.30 -2.31
CA VAL A 48 -1.57 -15.02 -1.90
C VAL A 48 -1.18 -14.72 -0.45
N LYS A 49 -1.36 -15.71 0.45
CA LYS A 49 -1.09 -15.55 1.88
C LYS A 49 0.39 -15.28 2.15
N SER A 50 1.29 -16.04 1.54
CA SER A 50 2.73 -15.86 1.75
C SER A 50 3.22 -14.51 1.21
N SER A 51 2.74 -14.09 0.04
CA SER A 51 3.06 -12.76 -0.53
C SER A 51 2.55 -11.62 0.35
N LEU A 52 1.30 -11.69 0.80
CA LEU A 52 0.71 -10.71 1.69
C LEU A 52 1.44 -10.67 3.04
N GLN A 53 1.76 -11.83 3.61
CA GLN A 53 2.49 -11.93 4.86
C GLN A 53 3.88 -11.28 4.74
N SER A 54 4.60 -11.53 3.65
CA SER A 54 5.94 -10.98 3.44
C SER A 54 5.91 -9.46 3.33
N ALA A 55 5.03 -8.92 2.48
CA ALA A 55 4.86 -7.47 2.31
C ALA A 55 4.44 -6.78 3.62
N PHE A 56 3.49 -7.37 4.35
CA PHE A 56 3.03 -6.82 5.62
C PHE A 56 4.12 -6.89 6.70
N ALA A 57 4.90 -7.97 6.74
CA ALA A 57 6.04 -8.07 7.65
C ALA A 57 7.06 -6.96 7.38
N LYS A 58 7.42 -6.71 6.11
CA LYS A 58 8.32 -5.60 5.75
C LYS A 58 7.76 -4.24 6.18
N LEU A 59 6.46 -4.01 5.98
CA LEU A 59 5.82 -2.78 6.44
C LEU A 59 5.92 -2.61 7.96
N MET A 60 5.69 -3.69 8.72
CA MET A 60 5.71 -3.69 10.19
C MET A 60 7.12 -3.63 10.79
N THR A 61 8.14 -4.04 10.04
CA THR A 61 9.55 -4.02 10.48
C THR A 61 10.37 -2.87 9.89
N ALA A 62 9.76 -2.05 9.02
CA ALA A 62 10.39 -0.85 8.49
C ALA A 62 10.84 0.07 9.64
N SER A 63 12.00 0.70 9.49
CA SER A 63 12.52 1.58 10.54
C SER A 63 11.61 2.79 10.73
N LYS A 64 11.63 3.36 11.93
CA LYS A 64 10.87 4.58 12.24
C LYS A 64 11.21 5.71 11.27
N GLU A 65 12.48 5.82 10.89
CA GLU A 65 12.99 6.83 9.95
C GLU A 65 12.36 6.64 8.57
N ALA A 66 12.37 5.41 8.04
CA ALA A 66 11.78 5.08 6.75
C ALA A 66 10.26 5.32 6.73
N VAL A 67 9.56 4.90 7.79
CA VAL A 67 8.11 5.15 7.94
C VAL A 67 7.82 6.64 8.02
N SER A 68 8.60 7.41 8.79
CA SER A 68 8.41 8.86 8.93
C SER A 68 8.62 9.58 7.60
N GLU A 69 9.65 9.19 6.84
CA GLU A 69 9.91 9.74 5.52
C GLU A 69 8.76 9.44 4.54
N ALA A 70 8.31 8.18 4.49
CA ALA A 70 7.20 7.77 3.64
C ALA A 70 5.89 8.51 3.98
N VAL A 71 5.57 8.68 5.27
CA VAL A 71 4.39 9.43 5.70
C VAL A 71 4.50 10.91 5.33
N ASN A 72 5.68 11.52 5.46
CA ASN A 72 5.90 12.91 5.06
C ASN A 72 5.74 13.10 3.55
N LYS A 73 6.26 12.17 2.74
CA LYS A 73 6.05 12.14 1.28
C LYS A 73 4.57 12.02 0.93
N LEU A 74 3.86 11.09 1.57
CA LEU A 74 2.42 10.88 1.36
C LEU A 74 1.61 12.14 1.69
N LYS A 75 1.90 12.79 2.82
CA LYS A 75 1.24 14.07 3.18
C LYS A 75 1.51 15.16 2.15
N GLY A 76 2.75 15.29 1.68
CA GLY A 76 3.13 16.24 0.64
C GLY A 76 2.33 16.01 -0.64
N ARG A 77 2.33 14.78 -1.15
CA ARG A 77 1.58 14.41 -2.36
C ARG A 77 0.08 14.67 -2.21
N LEU A 78 -0.55 14.24 -1.12
CA LEU A 78 -1.98 14.45 -0.88
C LEU A 78 -2.34 15.94 -0.81
N ASN A 79 -1.48 16.76 -0.22
CA ASN A 79 -1.67 18.21 -0.18
C ASN A 79 -1.59 18.83 -1.58
N ASP A 80 -0.67 18.37 -2.41
CA ASP A 80 -0.53 18.86 -3.79
C ASP A 80 -1.70 18.42 -4.68
N GLU A 81 -2.12 17.15 -4.59
CA GLU A 81 -3.32 16.65 -5.28
C GLU A 81 -4.59 17.38 -4.84
N SER A 82 -4.71 17.71 -3.55
CA SER A 82 -5.87 18.45 -3.03
C SER A 82 -5.93 19.88 -3.58
N LYS A 83 -4.78 20.54 -3.72
CA LYS A 83 -4.71 21.86 -4.36
C LYS A 83 -5.12 21.76 -5.83
N VAL A 84 -4.58 20.80 -6.58
CA VAL A 84 -4.95 20.58 -7.99
C VAL A 84 -6.45 20.37 -8.13
N LYS A 85 -7.07 19.55 -7.26
CA LYS A 85 -8.52 19.37 -7.24
C LYS A 85 -9.24 20.70 -6.99
N ALA A 86 -8.82 21.50 -6.03
CA ALA A 86 -9.42 22.81 -5.74
C ALA A 86 -9.29 23.84 -6.88
N PHE A 87 -8.30 23.70 -7.79
CA PHE A 87 -8.15 24.56 -8.97
C PHE A 87 -8.98 24.12 -10.18
N LEU A 88 -9.54 22.89 -10.17
CA LEU A 88 -10.29 22.31 -11.28
C LEU A 88 -11.82 22.35 -11.07
N ILE A 89 -12.30 22.91 -9.96
CA ILE A 89 -13.72 23.15 -9.63
C ILE A 89 -13.99 24.65 -9.67
#